data_AF-A0A9E6C345-F1
#
_entry.id   AF-A0A9E6C345-F1
#
_cell.length_a   1.000
_cell.length_b   1.000
_cell.length_c   1.000
_cell.angle_alpha   90.00
_cell.angle_beta   90.00
_cell.angle_gamma   90.00
#
_symmetry.space_group_name_H-M   'P 1'
#
loop_
_entity.id
_entity.type
_entity.pdbx_description
1 polymer ?
#
loop_
_entity_poly.entity_id
_entity_poly.type
_entity_poly.pdbx_seq_one_letter_code
_entity_poly.pdbx_strand_id
1 'polypeptide(L)'
;MKHKRHVKENVLRRTRWMLVAIALSLAVAACGDSGPLTVTEAQSASGNQSVVGLLVADGDVVRLCEVLLESFPPQCGGASIEVRGLDLATVNGLQSERGVSWTDRQIALTGVLESGVLDVES
;
A
#
# COMPACT_ATOMS: atom_id res chain seq x y z
N MET A 1 55.82 40.66 -48.65
CA MET A 1 54.67 40.57 -49.58
C MET A 1 53.93 39.26 -49.26
N LYS A 2 52.79 39.25 -48.54
CA LYS A 2 51.39 39.25 -49.07
C LYS A 2 51.22 38.26 -50.24
N HIS A 3 50.43 37.17 -50.20
CA HIS A 3 48.97 37.04 -49.99
C HIS A 3 48.60 35.55 -49.72
N LYS A 4 47.90 35.16 -48.64
CA LYS A 4 46.44 35.07 -48.38
C LYS A 4 45.59 34.03 -49.17
N ARG A 5 45.11 33.01 -48.41
CA ARG A 5 43.75 32.37 -48.35
C ARG A 5 43.26 31.59 -49.61
N HIS A 6 42.48 30.51 -49.57
CA HIS A 6 41.39 29.97 -48.71
C HIS A 6 41.15 28.50 -49.16
N VAL A 7 40.73 27.57 -48.28
CA VAL A 7 39.61 26.59 -48.44
C VAL A 7 39.51 25.79 -47.12
N LYS A 8 38.64 26.24 -46.20
CA LYS A 8 37.39 25.59 -45.73
C LYS A 8 37.59 24.39 -44.79
N GLU A 9 37.27 24.65 -43.51
CA GLU A 9 36.38 23.87 -42.65
C GLU A 9 36.44 22.34 -42.78
N ASN A 10 36.83 21.64 -41.71
CA ASN A 10 36.03 20.53 -41.18
C ASN A 10 36.51 20.02 -39.82
N VAL A 11 35.59 20.13 -38.86
CA VAL A 11 35.35 19.20 -37.75
C VAL A 11 36.31 19.25 -36.55
N LEU A 12 35.96 20.17 -35.64
CA LEU A 12 36.00 19.91 -34.20
C LEU A 12 35.44 18.50 -33.88
N ARG A 13 36.28 17.60 -33.36
CA ARG A 13 35.87 16.50 -32.46
C ARG A 13 36.73 16.61 -31.19
N ARG A 14 36.38 17.56 -30.32
CA ARG A 14 35.52 17.38 -29.12
C ARG A 14 36.23 16.50 -28.07
N THR A 15 37.05 17.08 -27.18
CA THR A 15 36.66 17.63 -25.85
C THR A 15 36.15 16.50 -24.94
N ARG A 16 36.95 15.93 -24.03
CA ARG A 16 37.19 16.36 -22.63
C ARG A 16 35.90 16.70 -21.87
N TRP A 17 35.23 15.67 -21.35
CA TRP A 17 34.11 15.79 -20.42
C TRP A 17 34.44 14.99 -19.16
N MET A 18 35.14 15.63 -18.22
CA MET A 18 34.98 15.33 -16.80
C MET A 18 33.62 15.90 -16.38
N LEU A 19 32.68 15.06 -15.96
CA LEU A 19 31.58 15.49 -15.09
C LEU A 19 31.33 14.37 -14.09
N VAL A 20 31.92 14.54 -12.90
CA VAL A 20 31.56 13.81 -11.69
C VAL A 20 30.20 14.36 -11.25
N ALA A 21 29.15 13.56 -11.39
CA ALA A 21 27.81 13.89 -10.91
C ALA A 21 27.76 13.63 -9.39
N ILE A 22 27.62 14.71 -8.61
CA ILE A 22 27.40 14.65 -7.17
C ILE A 22 25.95 14.21 -6.94
N ALA A 23 25.77 12.99 -6.44
CA ALA A 23 24.47 12.46 -6.04
C ALA A 23 24.05 13.05 -4.68
N LEU A 24 23.25 14.12 -4.70
CA LEU A 24 22.65 14.70 -3.51
C LEU A 24 21.34 13.94 -3.21
N SER A 25 21.41 13.03 -2.24
CA SER A 25 20.27 12.22 -1.79
C SER A 25 19.33 13.09 -0.95
N LEU A 26 18.15 13.43 -1.48
CA LEU A 26 17.06 14.00 -0.68
C LEU A 26 16.39 12.87 0.11
N ALA A 27 16.67 12.78 1.40
CA ALA A 27 15.84 12.02 2.32
C ALA A 27 14.57 12.86 2.61
N VAL A 28 13.48 12.56 1.91
CA VAL A 28 12.16 13.09 2.27
C VAL A 28 11.74 12.35 3.54
N ALA A 29 11.72 13.07 4.66
CA ALA A 29 11.04 12.60 5.87
C ALA A 29 9.55 12.58 5.57
N ALA A 30 9.02 11.40 5.23
CA ALA A 30 7.60 11.17 5.16
C ALA A 30 7.03 11.27 6.58
N CYS A 31 6.48 12.43 6.94
CA CYS A 31 5.52 12.51 8.04
C CYS A 31 4.27 11.74 7.59
N GLY A 32 4.26 10.42 7.83
CA GLY A 32 3.05 9.63 7.75
C GLY A 32 2.14 10.02 8.90
N ASP A 33 0.95 10.51 8.57
CA ASP A 33 -0.16 10.58 9.51
C ASP A 33 -0.27 9.22 10.20
N SER A 34 -0.07 9.18 11.51
CA SER A 34 0.11 7.92 12.27
C SER A 34 -1.23 7.24 12.58
N GLY A 35 -2.26 7.58 11.80
CA GLY A 35 -3.61 7.07 11.95
C GLY A 35 -3.77 5.67 11.34
N PRO A 36 -4.89 5.00 11.64
CA PRO A 36 -5.24 3.75 10.98
C PRO A 36 -5.45 3.99 9.48
N LEU A 37 -4.87 3.14 8.66
CA LEU A 37 -5.07 3.10 7.22
C LEU A 37 -6.48 2.59 6.89
N THR A 38 -7.09 3.13 5.86
CA THR A 38 -8.26 2.48 5.24
C THR A 38 -7.84 1.18 4.53
N VAL A 39 -8.81 0.29 4.27
CA VAL A 39 -8.57 -0.96 3.52
C VAL A 39 -7.95 -0.69 2.14
N THR A 40 -8.36 0.38 1.47
CA THR A 40 -7.82 0.77 0.16
C THR A 40 -6.36 1.20 0.24
N GLU A 41 -6.00 2.01 1.24
CA GLU A 41 -4.60 2.41 1.47
C GLU A 41 -3.72 1.22 1.87
N ALA A 42 -4.28 0.28 2.63
CA ALA A 42 -3.58 -0.92 3.06
C ALA A 42 -3.11 -1.82 1.90
N GLN A 43 -3.76 -1.80 0.74
CA GLN A 43 -3.35 -2.65 -0.41
C GLN A 43 -1.93 -2.38 -0.91
N SER A 44 -1.44 -1.15 -0.73
CA SER A 44 -0.10 -0.73 -1.15
C SER A 44 0.84 -0.46 0.02
N ALA A 45 0.37 -0.67 1.26
CA ALA A 45 1.16 -0.46 2.46
C ALA A 45 1.90 -1.74 2.86
N SER A 46 2.88 -1.60 3.76
CA SER A 46 3.63 -2.72 4.31
C SER A 46 4.19 -2.38 5.68
N GLY A 47 4.57 -3.40 6.46
CA GLY A 47 5.13 -3.25 7.80
C GLY A 47 4.06 -3.24 8.90
N ASN A 48 4.40 -2.73 10.09
CA ASN A 48 3.44 -2.66 11.19
C ASN A 48 2.41 -1.56 10.92
N GLN A 49 1.16 -1.95 10.70
CA GLN A 49 0.07 -1.05 10.31
C GLN A 49 -1.14 -1.28 11.20
N SER A 50 -1.88 -0.20 11.47
CA SER A 50 -3.26 -0.28 11.94
C SER A 50 -4.17 -0.08 10.74
N VAL A 51 -5.11 -0.98 10.50
CA VAL A 51 -6.04 -0.92 9.37
C VAL A 51 -7.47 -0.92 9.88
N VAL A 52 -8.27 0.03 9.40
CA VAL A 52 -9.70 0.16 9.72
C VAL A 52 -10.56 -0.34 8.56
N GLY A 53 -11.56 -1.17 8.88
CA GLY A 53 -12.51 -1.73 7.91
C GLY A 53 -13.63 -2.54 8.55
N LEU A 54 -14.48 -3.14 7.72
CA LEU A 54 -15.56 -4.05 8.13
C LEU A 54 -15.05 -5.49 8.08
N LEU A 55 -15.16 -6.25 9.18
CA LEU A 55 -14.70 -7.63 9.17
C LEU A 55 -15.75 -8.53 8.50
N VAL A 56 -15.30 -9.44 7.64
CA VAL A 56 -16.10 -10.57 7.14
C VAL A 56 -15.27 -11.85 7.25
N ALA A 57 -15.81 -12.85 7.92
CA ALA A 57 -15.29 -14.20 8.00
C ALA A 57 -16.25 -15.16 7.28
N ASP A 58 -15.74 -15.85 6.27
CA ASP A 58 -16.48 -16.85 5.49
C ASP A 58 -15.65 -18.14 5.45
N GLY A 59 -16.07 -19.13 6.25
CA GLY A 59 -15.25 -20.32 6.52
C GLY A 59 -13.90 -19.94 7.14
N ASP A 60 -12.82 -20.40 6.52
CA ASP A 60 -11.45 -20.14 6.97
C ASP A 60 -10.88 -18.80 6.47
N VAL A 61 -11.63 -18.06 5.66
CA VAL A 61 -11.17 -16.81 5.05
C VAL A 61 -11.72 -15.63 5.83
N VAL A 62 -10.84 -14.88 6.48
CA VAL A 62 -11.16 -13.64 7.18
C VAL A 62 -10.61 -12.46 6.40
N ARG A 63 -11.43 -11.42 6.22
CA ARG A 63 -11.07 -10.20 5.47
C ARG A 63 -11.53 -8.95 6.20
N LEU A 64 -10.77 -7.87 6.06
CA LEU A 64 -11.28 -6.52 6.22
C LEU A 64 -11.76 -6.01 4.85
N CYS A 65 -13.01 -5.60 4.78
CA CYS A 65 -13.65 -5.04 3.61
C CYS A 65 -13.77 -3.51 3.75
N GLU A 66 -13.65 -2.79 2.64
CA GLU A 66 -13.94 -1.35 2.56
C GLU A 66 -15.44 -1.09 2.77
N VAL A 67 -16.28 -1.85 2.08
CA VAL A 67 -17.74 -1.80 2.21
C VAL A 67 -18.35 -3.20 2.24
N LEU A 68 -19.58 -3.31 2.71
CA LEU A 68 -20.39 -4.53 2.60
C LEU A 68 -21.39 -4.38 1.45
N LEU A 69 -21.55 -5.43 0.65
CA LEU A 69 -22.59 -5.49 -0.38
C LEU A 69 -23.98 -5.66 0.27
N GLU A 70 -25.00 -5.08 -0.36
CA GLU A 70 -26.41 -5.17 0.06
C GLU A 70 -26.97 -6.59 -0.15
N SER A 71 -26.55 -7.51 0.71
CA SER A 71 -26.87 -8.94 0.70
C SER A 71 -26.91 -9.48 2.13
N PHE A 72 -27.47 -10.68 2.32
CA PHE A 72 -27.56 -11.31 3.62
C PHE A 72 -27.24 -12.81 3.49
N PRO A 73 -26.16 -13.35 4.08
CA PRO A 73 -25.08 -12.63 4.74
C PRO A 73 -24.38 -11.64 3.79
N PRO A 74 -23.85 -10.53 4.31
CA PRO A 74 -23.11 -9.57 3.51
C PRO A 74 -21.78 -10.17 3.04
N GLN A 75 -21.35 -9.76 1.85
CA GLN A 75 -20.04 -10.05 1.29
C GLN A 75 -19.22 -8.75 1.21
N CYS A 76 -17.87 -8.87 1.14
CA CYS A 76 -17.04 -7.69 0.84
C CYS A 76 -17.42 -7.08 -0.51
N GLY A 77 -17.56 -5.75 -0.54
CA GLY A 77 -17.52 -4.94 -1.75
C GLY A 77 -16.32 -4.00 -1.72
N GLY A 78 -15.91 -3.50 -2.90
CA GLY A 78 -14.76 -2.60 -3.01
C GLY A 78 -13.42 -3.29 -2.70
N ALA A 79 -12.50 -2.54 -2.10
CA ALA A 79 -11.24 -3.07 -1.62
C ALA A 79 -11.42 -4.08 -0.47
N SER A 80 -10.57 -5.10 -0.43
CA SER A 80 -10.46 -6.00 0.73
C SER A 80 -9.01 -6.45 0.92
N ILE A 81 -8.64 -6.73 2.17
CA ILE A 81 -7.37 -7.39 2.53
C ILE A 81 -7.67 -8.63 3.37
N GLU A 82 -6.83 -9.66 3.24
CA GLU A 82 -6.93 -10.87 4.07
C GLU A 82 -6.41 -10.57 5.49
N VAL A 83 -7.02 -11.19 6.49
CA VAL A 83 -6.59 -11.11 7.88
C VAL A 83 -6.26 -12.51 8.38
N ARG A 84 -5.11 -12.67 9.02
CA ARG A 84 -4.65 -13.93 9.60
C ARG A 84 -4.32 -13.77 11.06
N GLY A 85 -4.41 -14.87 11.81
CA GLY A 85 -4.07 -14.90 13.23
C GLY A 85 -5.13 -14.27 14.16
N LEU A 86 -6.24 -13.76 13.63
CA LEU A 86 -7.31 -13.13 14.42
C LEU A 86 -8.17 -14.19 15.12
N ASP A 87 -8.25 -14.12 16.44
CA ASP A 87 -9.26 -14.87 17.19
C ASP A 87 -10.62 -14.17 17.10
N LEU A 88 -11.53 -14.72 16.29
CA LEU A 88 -12.89 -14.19 16.10
C LEU A 88 -13.69 -14.14 17.42
N ALA A 89 -13.38 -14.98 18.41
CA ALA A 89 -14.07 -14.94 19.71
C ALA A 89 -13.81 -13.65 20.49
N THR A 90 -12.74 -12.91 20.15
CA THR A 90 -12.38 -11.64 20.78
C THR A 90 -13.00 -10.42 20.08
N VAL A 91 -13.57 -10.62 18.89
CA VAL A 91 -14.13 -9.53 18.08
C VAL A 91 -15.53 -9.18 18.59
N ASN A 92 -15.66 -7.99 19.16
CA ASN A 92 -16.94 -7.48 19.65
C ASN A 92 -17.88 -7.10 18.49
N GLY A 93 -19.16 -7.47 18.61
CA GLY A 93 -20.19 -7.07 17.66
C GLY A 93 -20.24 -7.90 16.37
N LEU A 94 -19.69 -9.12 16.39
CA LEU A 94 -19.91 -10.08 15.31
C LEU A 94 -21.38 -10.50 15.24
N GLN A 95 -21.92 -10.43 14.04
CA GLN A 95 -23.17 -11.06 13.64
C GLN A 95 -22.81 -12.30 12.81
N SER A 96 -23.67 -13.32 12.83
CA SER A 96 -23.43 -14.55 12.07
C SER A 96 -24.73 -15.08 11.44
N GLU A 97 -24.63 -15.53 10.19
CA GLU A 97 -25.72 -16.18 9.46
C GLU A 97 -25.13 -17.12 8.41
N ARG A 98 -25.72 -18.31 8.23
CA ARG A 98 -25.29 -19.32 7.23
C ARG A 98 -23.77 -19.56 7.16
N GLY A 99 -23.08 -19.52 8.30
CA GLY A 99 -21.63 -19.77 8.38
C GLY A 99 -20.73 -18.57 8.02
N VAL A 100 -21.32 -17.42 7.68
CA VAL A 100 -20.60 -16.16 7.49
C VAL A 100 -20.78 -15.30 8.73
N SER A 101 -19.70 -14.69 9.22
CA SER A 101 -19.74 -13.73 10.33
C SER A 101 -19.20 -12.38 9.89
N TRP A 102 -19.78 -11.28 10.37
CA TRP A 102 -19.36 -9.93 9.99
C TRP A 102 -19.60 -8.90 11.09
N THR A 103 -18.91 -7.75 11.00
CA THR A 103 -19.22 -6.58 11.82
C THR A 103 -20.10 -5.59 11.06
N ASP A 104 -21.06 -4.97 11.75
CA ASP A 104 -21.92 -3.89 11.20
C ASP A 104 -21.30 -2.50 11.37
N ARG A 105 -20.18 -2.42 12.07
CA ARG A 105 -19.37 -1.23 12.30
C ARG A 105 -17.93 -1.51 11.94
N GLN A 106 -17.21 -0.45 11.57
CA GLN A 106 -15.78 -0.54 11.32
C GLN A 106 -15.04 -0.91 12.61
N ILE A 107 -14.04 -1.77 12.48
CA ILE A 107 -13.07 -2.12 13.51
C ILE A 107 -11.67 -1.75 13.03
N ALA A 108 -10.77 -1.48 13.96
CA ALA A 108 -9.35 -1.29 13.67
C ALA A 108 -8.60 -2.52 14.15
N LEU A 109 -7.80 -3.12 13.27
CA LEU A 109 -6.89 -4.22 13.59
C LEU A 109 -5.46 -3.73 13.40
N THR A 110 -4.57 -4.12 14.31
CA THR A 110 -3.14 -3.80 14.21
C THR A 110 -2.36 -5.08 14.02
N GLY A 111 -1.41 -5.06 13.09
CA GLY A 111 -0.62 -6.23 12.75
C GLY A 111 0.46 -5.92 11.73
N VAL A 112 1.16 -6.96 11.30
CA VAL A 112 2.14 -6.85 10.22
C VAL A 112 1.42 -7.04 8.90
N LEU A 113 1.44 -5.99 8.06
CA LEU A 113 0.86 -6.00 6.73
C LEU A 113 1.93 -6.32 5.70
N GLU A 114 1.71 -7.36 4.91
CA GLU A 114 2.58 -7.72 3.80
C GLU A 114 1.76 -8.25 2.64
N SER A 115 1.98 -7.70 1.44
CA SER A 115 1.33 -8.16 0.20
C SER A 115 -0.21 -8.26 0.28
N GLY A 116 -0.86 -7.33 0.99
CA GLY A 116 -2.33 -7.31 1.15
C GLY A 116 -2.88 -8.33 2.17
N VAL A 117 -2.02 -8.90 3.02
CA VAL A 117 -2.38 -9.76 4.14
C VAL A 117 -1.95 -9.10 5.44
N LEU A 118 -2.89 -8.93 6.38
CA LEU A 118 -2.63 -8.41 7.72
C LEU A 118 -2.56 -9.59 8.70
N ASP A 119 -1.35 -9.93 9.14
CA ASP A 119 -1.13 -10.89 10.21
C ASP A 119 -1.25 -10.18 11.57
N VAL A 120 -2.30 -10.48 12.33
CA VAL A 120 -2.50 -9.94 13.68
C VAL A 120 -1.91 -10.89 14.71
N GLU A 121 -1.18 -10.33 15.67
CA GLU A 121 -0.74 -11.06 16.85
C GLU A 121 -1.86 -10.97 17.90
N SER A 122 -2.66 -12.04 18.02
CA SER A 122 -3.73 -12.17 19.03
C SER A 122 -3.19 -12.61 20.40
#